data_AF-A0A3N1XHA9-F1
#
_entry.id   AF-A0A3N1XHA9-F1
#
_cell.length_a   1.000
_cell.length_b   1.000
_cell.length_c   1.000
_cell.angle_alpha   90.00
_cell.angle_beta   90.00
_cell.angle_gamma   90.00
#
_symmetry.space_group_name_H-M   'P 1'
#
loop_
_entity.id
_entity.type
_entity.pdbx_description
1 polymer ?
#
loop_
_entity_poly.entity_id
_entity_poly.type
_entity_poly.pdbx_seq_one_letter_code
_entity_poly.pdbx_strand_id
1 'polypeptide(L)'
;MWDLAKPYPARPPAPSGPEGEAVNQRSRAYQGFRQQIIDARIRPGQFVSQRELVPRLEAAGLIKTVPKRGLQIASVDMKLIRNAWQVRAMIEREAVVNFAQVASRETLAQLIDSHEAILERALQPRPDEALERDAQAVDWGLHDQMVDAIGNEILSEIYRVNSLHVRLIRYDAHSMRPVQVVPAMREHLQFLQALAAGDSEGALARMMSHIELSKHRVLAGMLRVGQGTPLGIVPG
;
A
#
# COMPACT_ATOMS: atom_id res chain seq x y z
N MET A 1 -33.97 -61.30 -8.14
CA MET A 1 -34.19 -61.38 -9.59
C MET A 1 -35.16 -60.27 -9.96
N TRP A 2 -34.81 -59.04 -10.38
CA TRP A 2 -33.66 -58.43 -11.09
C TRP A 2 -33.42 -57.02 -10.47
N ASP A 3 -32.20 -56.67 -10.03
CA ASP A 3 -31.16 -55.83 -10.70
C ASP A 3 -31.54 -54.35 -10.91
N LEU A 4 -30.93 -53.42 -10.16
CA LEU A 4 -29.61 -52.77 -10.32
C LEU A 4 -29.61 -51.56 -11.29
N ALA A 5 -29.35 -50.39 -10.69
CA ALA A 5 -28.61 -49.24 -11.20
C ALA A 5 -28.83 -48.81 -12.68
N LYS A 6 -29.58 -47.73 -12.89
CA LYS A 6 -29.32 -46.81 -14.00
C LYS A 6 -28.43 -45.66 -13.48
N PRO A 7 -27.19 -45.51 -13.97
CA PRO A 7 -26.35 -44.38 -13.59
C PRO A 7 -26.91 -43.07 -14.15
N TYR A 8 -26.86 -42.03 -13.33
CA TYR A 8 -27.09 -40.64 -13.75
C TYR A 8 -26.07 -40.26 -14.84
N PRO A 9 -26.45 -39.51 -15.89
CA PRO A 9 -25.47 -39.05 -16.87
C PRO A 9 -24.43 -38.15 -16.19
N ALA A 10 -23.16 -38.37 -16.53
CA ALA A 10 -22.05 -37.58 -16.01
C ALA A 10 -22.23 -36.09 -16.36
N ARG A 11 -22.02 -35.24 -15.35
CA ARG A 11 -22.00 -33.78 -15.51
C ARG A 11 -20.86 -33.42 -16.47
N PRO A 12 -21.08 -32.57 -17.50
CA PRO A 12 -20.00 -32.16 -18.39
C PRO A 12 -18.90 -31.46 -17.58
N PRO A 13 -17.62 -31.63 -17.94
CA PRO A 13 -16.51 -30.97 -17.25
C PRO A 13 -16.70 -29.45 -17.35
N ALA A 14 -16.43 -28.75 -16.24
CA ALA A 14 -16.47 -27.31 -16.20
C ALA A 14 -15.47 -26.72 -17.22
N PRO A 15 -15.82 -25.63 -17.93
CA PRO A 15 -14.89 -24.99 -18.85
C PRO A 15 -13.67 -24.48 -18.07
N SER A 16 -12.48 -24.95 -18.45
CA SER A 16 -11.20 -24.46 -17.97
C SER A 16 -10.89 -23.10 -18.63
N GLY A 17 -11.50 -22.04 -18.09
CA GLY A 17 -11.19 -20.63 -18.35
C GLY A 17 -10.61 -19.94 -17.10
N PRO A 18 -10.16 -18.67 -17.19
CA PRO A 18 -9.26 -18.03 -16.23
C PRO A 18 -9.99 -17.55 -14.96
N GLU A 19 -10.62 -18.48 -14.24
CA GLU A 19 -11.34 -18.17 -12.99
C GLU A 19 -10.37 -18.02 -11.80
N GLY A 20 -9.18 -18.63 -11.86
CA GLY A 20 -8.17 -18.58 -10.80
C GLY A 20 -7.51 -17.20 -10.64
N GLU A 21 -7.36 -16.44 -11.71
CA GLU A 21 -6.63 -15.15 -11.71
C GLU A 21 -7.52 -14.01 -11.17
N ALA A 22 -8.78 -13.98 -11.58
CA ALA A 22 -9.77 -13.01 -11.09
C ALA A 22 -10.15 -13.25 -9.61
N VAL A 23 -10.19 -14.52 -9.17
CA VAL A 23 -10.40 -14.88 -7.75
C VAL A 23 -9.19 -14.51 -6.91
N ASN A 24 -7.97 -14.64 -7.44
CA ASN A 24 -6.74 -14.25 -6.75
C ASN A 24 -6.62 -12.71 -6.65
N GLN A 25 -6.96 -11.97 -7.70
CA GLN A 25 -6.91 -10.49 -7.68
C GLN A 25 -8.02 -9.89 -6.80
N ARG A 26 -9.23 -10.46 -6.80
CA ARG A 26 -10.31 -10.05 -5.88
C ARG A 26 -10.00 -10.43 -4.42
N SER A 27 -9.38 -11.58 -4.18
CA SER A 27 -8.98 -12.00 -2.82
C SER A 27 -7.81 -11.17 -2.30
N ARG A 28 -6.83 -10.82 -3.14
CA ARG A 28 -5.75 -9.88 -2.79
C ARG A 28 -6.27 -8.45 -2.59
N ALA A 29 -7.23 -8.00 -3.41
CA ALA A 29 -7.94 -6.73 -3.20
C ALA A 29 -8.66 -6.70 -1.85
N TYR A 30 -9.36 -7.79 -1.52
CA TYR A 30 -10.10 -7.94 -0.28
C TYR A 30 -9.17 -8.02 0.93
N GLN A 31 -8.04 -8.74 0.84
CA GLN A 31 -7.07 -8.81 1.93
C GLN A 31 -6.29 -7.50 2.11
N GLY A 32 -5.90 -6.83 1.02
CA GLY A 32 -5.28 -5.51 1.07
C GLY A 32 -6.20 -4.45 1.65
N PHE A 33 -7.47 -4.44 1.24
CA PHE A 33 -8.50 -3.56 1.81
C PHE A 33 -8.82 -3.90 3.26
N ARG A 34 -8.87 -5.19 3.63
CA ARG A 34 -9.07 -5.62 5.01
C ARG A 34 -7.89 -5.21 5.90
N GLN A 35 -6.65 -5.30 5.42
CA GLN A 35 -5.47 -4.82 6.15
C GLN A 35 -5.52 -3.29 6.31
N GLN A 36 -5.87 -2.55 5.26
CA GLN A 36 -6.05 -1.10 5.30
C GLN A 36 -7.20 -0.65 6.23
N ILE A 37 -8.25 -1.47 6.37
CA ILE A 37 -9.34 -1.26 7.33
C ILE A 37 -8.89 -1.53 8.77
N ILE A 38 -8.10 -2.58 8.99
CA ILE A 38 -7.55 -2.96 10.31
C ILE A 38 -6.70 -1.81 10.87
N ASP A 39 -6.00 -1.09 9.99
CA ASP A 39 -5.13 0.03 10.35
C ASP A 39 -5.89 1.33 10.71
N ALA A 40 -7.21 1.38 10.50
CA ALA A 40 -8.08 2.50 10.92
C ALA A 40 -8.69 2.31 12.33
N ARG A 41 -7.85 1.88 13.28
CA ARG A 41 -8.15 1.67 14.71
C ARG A 41 -9.13 0.54 15.04
N ILE A 42 -8.72 -0.69 14.72
CA ILE A 42 -9.26 -1.90 15.36
C ILE A 42 -8.09 -2.60 16.07
N ARG A 43 -8.16 -2.73 17.40
CA ARG A 43 -7.13 -3.51 18.12
C ARG A 43 -7.18 -4.97 17.64
N PRO A 44 -6.04 -5.67 17.51
CA PRO A 44 -6.06 -7.11 17.25
C PRO A 44 -7.01 -7.82 18.23
N GLY A 45 -8.01 -8.53 17.70
CA GLY A 45 -9.04 -9.23 18.50
C GLY A 45 -10.30 -8.41 18.87
N GLN A 46 -10.39 -7.13 18.50
CA GLN A 46 -11.57 -6.31 18.76
C GLN A 46 -12.70 -6.61 17.75
N PHE A 47 -13.90 -6.90 18.25
CA PHE A 47 -15.12 -6.95 17.43
C PHE A 47 -15.58 -5.52 17.10
N VAL A 48 -15.80 -5.23 15.82
CA VAL A 48 -16.35 -3.95 15.35
C VAL A 48 -17.46 -4.26 14.36
N SER A 49 -18.61 -3.62 14.53
CA SER A 49 -19.72 -3.80 13.60
C SER A 49 -19.54 -2.97 12.33
N GLN A 50 -20.18 -3.42 11.24
CA GLN A 50 -20.20 -2.66 9.99
C GLN A 50 -20.80 -1.25 10.16
N ARG A 51 -21.77 -1.11 11.08
CA ARG A 51 -22.41 0.18 11.42
C ARG A 51 -21.44 1.16 12.08
N GLU A 52 -20.44 0.65 12.78
CA GLU A 52 -19.41 1.47 13.43
C GLU A 52 -18.25 1.80 12.48
N LEU A 53 -17.92 0.87 11.58
CA LEU A 53 -16.79 1.01 10.67
C LEU A 53 -17.09 1.91 9.47
N VAL A 54 -18.27 1.80 8.88
CA VAL A 54 -18.66 2.55 7.68
C VAL A 54 -18.55 4.07 7.90
N PRO A 55 -19.10 4.67 8.98
CA PRO A 55 -18.97 6.11 9.21
C PRO A 55 -17.51 6.55 9.38
N ARG A 56 -16.63 5.71 9.95
CA ARG A 56 -15.21 6.04 10.14
C ARG A 56 -14.47 6.07 8.82
N LEU A 57 -14.67 5.06 7.97
CA LEU A 57 -14.05 5.01 6.65
C LEU A 57 -14.59 6.10 5.72
N GLU A 58 -15.87 6.45 5.87
CA GLU A 58 -16.50 7.54 5.12
C GLU A 58 -15.99 8.91 5.59
N ALA A 59 -15.85 9.12 6.90
CA ALA A 59 -15.22 10.33 7.46
C ALA A 59 -13.74 10.46 7.07
N ALA A 60 -13.03 9.33 6.96
CA ALA A 60 -11.68 9.27 6.42
C ALA A 60 -11.63 9.41 4.89
N GLY A 61 -12.76 9.55 4.19
CA GLY A 61 -12.82 9.72 2.75
C GLY A 61 -12.32 8.51 1.95
N LEU A 62 -12.25 7.32 2.55
CA LEU A 62 -11.82 6.07 1.90
C LEU A 62 -12.98 5.36 1.20
N ILE A 63 -14.20 5.57 1.68
CA ILE A 63 -15.43 5.08 1.07
C ILE A 63 -16.48 6.17 0.98
N LYS A 64 -17.49 5.94 0.16
CA LYS A 64 -18.70 6.74 0.07
C LYS A 64 -19.93 5.84 0.07
N THR A 65 -20.91 6.18 0.88
CA THR A 65 -22.21 5.50 0.86
C THR A 65 -23.04 6.02 -0.32
N VAL A 66 -23.46 5.12 -1.21
CA VAL A 66 -24.26 5.45 -2.39
C VAL A 66 -25.68 4.87 -2.23
N PRO A 67 -26.72 5.71 -2.17
CA PRO A 67 -28.10 5.26 -2.02
C PRO A 67 -28.46 4.18 -3.05
N LYS A 68 -29.06 3.08 -2.57
CA LYS A 68 -29.49 1.92 -3.39
C LYS A 68 -28.37 1.18 -4.16
N ARG A 69 -27.10 1.58 -4.03
CA ARG A 69 -25.94 0.94 -4.70
C ARG A 69 -24.91 0.37 -3.72
N GLY A 70 -25.00 0.74 -2.44
CA GLY A 70 -24.12 0.21 -1.39
C GLY A 70 -22.92 1.12 -1.13
N LEU A 71 -21.76 0.53 -0.82
CA LEU A 71 -20.52 1.26 -0.51
C LEU A 71 -19.65 1.34 -1.76
N GLN A 72 -19.11 2.53 -2.03
CA GLN A 72 -18.16 2.78 -3.11
C GLN A 72 -16.79 3.11 -2.51
N ILE A 73 -15.73 2.48 -3.00
CA ILE A 73 -14.34 2.87 -2.67
C ILE A 73 -14.03 4.22 -3.32
N ALA A 74 -13.31 5.09 -2.62
CA ALA A 74 -12.91 6.39 -3.16
C ALA A 74 -12.14 6.25 -4.47
N SER A 75 -12.51 7.05 -5.47
CA SER A 75 -11.78 7.11 -6.74
C SER A 75 -10.44 7.81 -6.56
N VAL A 76 -9.40 7.26 -7.17
CA VAL A 76 -8.08 7.89 -7.18
C VAL A 76 -8.00 8.92 -8.31
N ASP A 77 -7.86 10.19 -7.97
CA ASP A 77 -7.67 11.29 -8.91
C ASP A 77 -6.41 12.11 -8.60
N MET A 78 -6.05 13.02 -9.51
CA MET A 78 -4.89 13.90 -9.36
C MET A 78 -4.96 14.82 -8.14
N LYS A 79 -6.16 15.13 -7.65
CA LYS A 79 -6.36 15.97 -6.47
C LYS A 79 -6.03 15.18 -5.21
N LEU A 80 -6.53 13.94 -5.09
CA LEU A 80 -6.25 13.05 -3.97
C LEU A 80 -4.74 12.77 -3.86
N ILE A 81 -4.07 12.48 -4.97
CA ILE A 81 -2.62 12.22 -4.98
C ILE A 81 -1.84 13.43 -4.47
N ARG A 82 -2.14 14.61 -4.99
CA ARG A 82 -1.49 15.86 -4.58
C ARG A 82 -1.69 16.11 -3.09
N ASN A 83 -2.93 16.01 -2.62
CA ASN A 83 -3.28 16.25 -1.23
C ASN A 83 -2.55 15.26 -0.30
N ALA A 84 -2.60 13.97 -0.64
CA ALA A 84 -2.00 12.93 0.19
C ALA A 84 -0.47 13.06 0.29
N TRP A 85 0.19 13.37 -0.83
CA TRP A 85 1.64 13.59 -0.83
C TRP A 85 2.05 14.89 -0.16
N GLN A 86 1.23 15.95 -0.21
CA GLN A 86 1.52 17.20 0.50
C GLN A 86 1.47 17.00 2.02
N VAL A 87 0.44 16.32 2.52
CA VAL A 87 0.35 15.97 3.96
C VAL A 87 1.53 15.07 4.35
N ARG A 88 1.83 14.05 3.54
CA ARG A 88 2.96 13.15 3.74
C ARG A 88 4.28 13.93 3.86
N ALA A 89 4.57 14.81 2.90
CA ALA A 89 5.77 15.63 2.88
C ALA A 89 5.91 16.55 4.11
N MET A 90 4.81 17.17 4.54
CA MET A 90 4.82 18.05 5.72
C MET A 90 5.13 17.26 7.00
N ILE A 91 4.52 16.09 7.17
CA ILE A 91 4.66 15.29 8.38
C ILE A 91 6.01 14.54 8.41
N GLU A 92 6.36 13.84 7.34
CA GLU A 92 7.60 13.04 7.29
C GLU A 92 8.87 13.91 7.33
N ARG A 93 8.78 15.17 6.90
CA ARG A 93 9.84 16.17 7.10
C ARG A 93 10.13 16.38 8.59
N GLU A 94 9.10 16.67 9.38
CA GLU A 94 9.28 16.87 10.83
C GLU A 94 9.65 15.56 11.52
N ALA A 95 9.11 14.44 11.05
CA ALA A 95 9.44 13.11 11.55
C ALA A 95 10.93 12.80 11.40
N VAL A 96 11.52 12.96 10.21
CA VAL A 96 12.95 12.65 10.00
C VAL A 96 13.86 13.60 10.79
N VAL A 97 13.50 14.87 10.92
CA VAL A 97 14.24 15.86 11.72
C VAL A 97 14.21 15.49 13.20
N ASN A 98 13.05 15.10 13.73
CA ASN A 98 12.91 14.64 15.09
C ASN A 98 13.64 13.31 15.33
N PHE A 99 13.48 12.36 14.41
CA PHE A 99 14.06 11.02 14.51
C PHE A 99 15.59 11.07 14.57
N ALA A 100 16.22 12.02 13.87
CA ALA A 100 17.66 12.27 13.96
C ALA A 100 18.16 12.60 15.37
N GLN A 101 17.28 13.12 16.24
CA GLN A 101 17.61 13.48 17.62
C GLN A 101 17.28 12.38 18.63
N VAL A 102 16.23 11.59 18.37
CA VAL A 102 15.66 10.65 19.36
C VAL A 102 15.95 9.18 19.06
N ALA A 103 16.27 8.82 17.82
CA ALA A 103 16.51 7.43 17.46
C ALA A 103 17.80 6.90 18.08
N SER A 104 17.71 5.73 18.72
CA SER A 104 18.89 5.05 19.25
C SER A 104 19.73 4.41 18.14
N ARG A 105 21.02 4.17 18.40
CA ARG A 105 21.90 3.45 17.47
C ARG A 105 21.38 2.05 17.16
N GLU A 106 20.95 1.31 18.18
CA GLU A 106 20.28 0.01 18.01
C GLU A 106 19.05 0.09 17.10
N THR A 107 18.19 1.11 17.28
CA THR A 107 17.00 1.29 16.46
C THR A 107 17.36 1.51 14.98
N LEU A 108 18.34 2.38 14.71
CA LEU A 108 18.79 2.63 13.34
C LEU A 108 19.44 1.40 12.71
N ALA A 109 20.25 0.65 13.46
CA ALA A 109 20.84 -0.60 12.99
C ALA A 109 19.75 -1.63 12.62
N GLN A 110 18.75 -1.84 13.48
CA GLN A 110 17.63 -2.75 13.19
C GLN A 110 16.84 -2.35 11.95
N LEU A 111 16.59 -1.05 11.77
CA LEU A 111 15.93 -0.53 10.57
C LEU A 111 16.80 -0.82 9.34
N ILE A 112 18.08 -0.50 9.36
CA ILE A 112 19.00 -0.79 8.25
C ILE A 112 19.02 -2.28 7.91
N ASP A 113 19.24 -3.15 8.90
CA ASP A 113 19.32 -4.60 8.71
C ASP A 113 18.04 -5.17 8.07
N SER A 114 16.86 -4.72 8.54
CA SER A 114 15.58 -5.16 7.98
C SER A 114 15.39 -4.73 6.51
N HIS A 115 15.87 -3.55 6.12
CA HIS A 115 15.79 -3.07 4.74
C HIS A 115 16.80 -3.80 3.84
N GLU A 116 18.01 -4.05 4.34
CA GLU A 116 19.02 -4.83 3.62
C GLU A 116 18.57 -6.27 3.38
N ALA A 117 17.91 -6.90 4.35
CA ALA A 117 17.35 -8.25 4.19
C ALA A 117 16.25 -8.31 3.11
N ILE A 118 15.38 -7.30 3.01
CA ILE A 118 14.40 -7.20 1.92
C ILE A 118 15.11 -6.99 0.58
N LEU A 119 16.13 -6.13 0.54
CA LEU A 119 16.88 -5.85 -0.68
C LEU A 119 17.62 -7.09 -1.19
N GLU A 120 18.24 -7.87 -0.31
CA GLU A 120 18.90 -9.12 -0.64
C GLU A 120 17.92 -10.11 -1.30
N ARG A 121 16.74 -10.31 -0.69
CA ARG A 121 15.67 -11.15 -1.23
C ARG A 121 15.18 -10.64 -2.59
N ALA A 122 15.00 -9.32 -2.73
CA ALA A 122 14.50 -8.69 -3.95
C ALA A 122 15.48 -8.75 -5.12
N LEU A 123 16.78 -8.91 -4.85
CA LEU A 123 17.82 -9.04 -5.87
C LEU A 123 18.07 -10.48 -6.31
N GLN A 124 17.41 -11.47 -5.69
CA GLN A 124 17.51 -12.86 -6.12
C GLN A 124 16.89 -13.06 -7.51
N PRO A 125 17.42 -13.98 -8.34
CA PRO A 125 16.85 -14.27 -9.67
C PRO A 125 15.39 -14.72 -9.63
N ARG A 126 14.96 -15.32 -8.52
CA ARG A 126 13.58 -15.71 -8.24
C ARG A 126 13.23 -15.28 -6.82
N PRO A 127 12.66 -14.08 -6.65
CA PRO A 127 12.18 -13.63 -5.34
C PRO A 127 11.08 -14.55 -4.82
N ASP A 128 11.02 -14.71 -3.51
CA ASP A 128 10.00 -15.52 -2.85
C ASP A 128 8.61 -14.84 -2.86
N GLU A 129 7.54 -15.63 -2.73
CA GLU A 129 6.16 -15.14 -2.80
C GLU A 129 5.78 -14.19 -1.66
N ALA A 130 6.52 -14.21 -0.55
CA ALA A 130 6.26 -13.36 0.61
C ALA A 130 6.92 -11.98 0.48
N LEU A 131 7.84 -11.78 -0.47
CA LEU A 131 8.65 -10.57 -0.59
C LEU A 131 7.81 -9.28 -0.59
N GLU A 132 6.77 -9.20 -1.42
CA GLU A 132 5.99 -7.97 -1.55
C GLU A 132 5.31 -7.59 -0.24
N ARG A 133 4.75 -8.58 0.48
CA ARG A 133 4.08 -8.37 1.76
C ARG A 133 5.09 -7.92 2.82
N ASP A 134 6.23 -8.59 2.91
CA ASP A 134 7.24 -8.29 3.91
C ASP A 134 7.89 -6.92 3.62
N ALA A 135 8.14 -6.60 2.35
CA ALA A 135 8.65 -5.29 1.92
C ALA A 135 7.66 -4.16 2.26
N GLN A 136 6.36 -4.38 2.10
CA GLN A 136 5.33 -3.42 2.52
C GLN A 136 5.31 -3.21 4.03
N ALA A 137 5.45 -4.29 4.80
CA ALA A 137 5.51 -4.20 6.26
C ALA A 137 6.73 -3.39 6.73
N VAL A 138 7.90 -3.61 6.11
CA VAL A 138 9.13 -2.83 6.40
C VAL A 138 8.97 -1.36 5.98
N ASP A 139 8.49 -1.09 4.76
CA ASP A 139 8.24 0.28 4.26
C ASP A 139 7.30 1.05 5.20
N TRP A 140 6.11 0.52 5.48
CA TRP A 140 5.14 1.22 6.31
C TRP A 140 5.57 1.32 7.76
N GLY A 141 6.17 0.26 8.32
CA GLY A 141 6.68 0.24 9.68
C GLY A 141 7.72 1.33 9.92
N LEU A 142 8.62 1.56 8.96
CA LEU A 142 9.60 2.64 9.05
C LEU A 142 8.94 4.02 9.16
N HIS A 143 8.03 4.35 8.24
CA HIS A 143 7.40 5.68 8.25
C HIS A 143 6.53 5.89 9.49
N ASP A 144 5.73 4.90 9.88
CA ASP A 144 4.90 4.96 11.08
C ASP A 144 5.78 5.14 12.33
N GLN A 145 6.88 4.41 12.44
CA GLN A 145 7.82 4.52 13.56
C GLN A 145 8.47 5.91 13.66
N MET A 146 8.88 6.51 12.53
CA MET A 146 9.44 7.86 12.54
C MET A 146 8.41 8.91 12.99
N VAL A 147 7.16 8.78 12.54
CA VAL A 147 6.09 9.70 12.92
C VAL A 147 5.70 9.53 14.38
N ASP A 148 5.55 8.29 14.86
CA ASP A 148 5.19 7.99 16.25
C ASP A 148 6.28 8.47 17.23
N ALA A 149 7.56 8.47 16.82
CA ALA A 149 8.67 8.97 17.64
C ALA A 149 8.57 10.47 18.00
N ILE A 150 7.78 11.25 17.26
CA ILE A 150 7.49 12.65 17.59
C ILE A 150 6.74 12.75 18.94
N GLY A 151 6.02 11.70 19.35
CA GLY A 151 5.24 11.69 20.59
C GLY A 151 3.97 12.55 20.53
N ASN A 152 3.50 12.88 19.33
CA ASN A 152 2.26 13.62 19.12
C ASN A 152 1.18 12.69 18.53
N GLU A 153 0.27 12.23 19.39
CA GLU A 153 -0.79 11.29 19.02
C GLU A 153 -1.76 11.86 17.97
N ILE A 154 -2.00 13.18 17.98
CA ILE A 154 -2.86 13.85 17.00
C ILE A 154 -2.20 13.80 15.62
N LEU A 155 -0.91 14.14 15.55
CA LEU A 155 -0.14 14.08 14.30
C LEU A 155 -0.07 12.65 13.77
N SER A 156 0.19 11.69 14.65
CA SER A 156 0.25 10.26 14.31
C SER A 156 -1.08 9.77 13.74
N GLU A 157 -2.21 10.23 14.29
CA GLU A 157 -3.53 9.89 13.76
C GLU A 157 -3.79 10.49 12.39
N ILE A 158 -3.47 11.77 12.20
CA ILE A 158 -3.59 12.44 10.89
C ILE A 158 -2.74 11.69 9.85
N TYR A 159 -1.53 11.30 10.23
CA TYR A 159 -0.62 10.57 9.35
C TYR A 159 -1.16 9.18 9.00
N ARG A 160 -1.67 8.41 9.97
CA ARG A 160 -2.26 7.09 9.73
C ARG A 160 -3.44 7.17 8.76
N VAL A 161 -4.34 8.14 8.90
CA VAL A 161 -5.42 8.34 7.93
C VAL A 161 -4.87 8.66 6.55
N ASN A 162 -3.87 9.54 6.47
CA ASN A 162 -3.24 9.89 5.19
C ASN A 162 -2.50 8.70 4.54
N SER A 163 -1.87 7.84 5.34
CA SER A 163 -1.15 6.67 4.85
C SER A 163 -2.12 5.67 4.20
N LEU A 164 -3.36 5.57 4.67
CA LEU A 164 -4.42 4.80 4.00
C LEU A 164 -4.75 5.34 2.60
N HIS A 165 -4.80 6.66 2.42
CA HIS A 165 -4.94 7.24 1.08
C HIS A 165 -3.74 6.92 0.19
N VAL A 166 -2.52 7.06 0.70
CA VAL A 166 -1.28 6.70 -0.04
C VAL A 166 -1.31 5.23 -0.46
N ARG A 167 -1.79 4.34 0.40
CA ARG A 167 -1.92 2.90 0.12
C ARG A 167 -3.00 2.61 -0.93
N LEU A 168 -4.16 3.26 -0.85
CA LEU A 168 -5.20 3.18 -1.87
C LEU A 168 -4.67 3.62 -3.25
N ILE A 169 -3.97 4.75 -3.29
CA ILE A 169 -3.33 5.29 -4.50
C ILE A 169 -2.29 4.31 -5.06
N ARG A 170 -1.42 3.76 -4.21
CA ARG A 170 -0.41 2.77 -4.64
C ARG A 170 -1.03 1.48 -5.12
N TYR A 171 -2.13 1.04 -4.50
CA TYR A 171 -2.86 -0.16 -4.92
C TYR A 171 -3.47 0.02 -6.33
N ASP A 172 -4.11 1.17 -6.57
CA ASP A 172 -4.63 1.54 -7.89
C ASP A 172 -3.50 1.56 -8.93
N ALA A 173 -2.38 2.22 -8.64
CA ALA A 173 -1.21 2.27 -9.51
C ALA A 173 -0.51 0.91 -9.70
N HIS A 174 -0.47 0.07 -8.67
CA HIS A 174 0.16 -1.26 -8.72
C HIS A 174 -0.62 -2.24 -9.59
N SER A 175 -1.95 -2.15 -9.57
CA SER A 175 -2.79 -2.88 -10.52
C SER A 175 -2.43 -2.57 -11.98
N MET A 176 -1.69 -1.47 -12.21
CA MET A 176 -1.16 -1.07 -13.52
C MET A 176 0.31 -1.47 -13.74
N ARG A 177 1.16 -1.59 -12.70
CA ARG A 177 2.57 -2.03 -12.80
C ARG A 177 3.13 -2.73 -11.54
N PRO A 178 4.03 -3.73 -11.69
CA PRO A 178 4.66 -4.45 -10.56
C PRO A 178 5.40 -3.54 -9.57
N VAL A 179 5.50 -4.02 -8.32
CA VAL A 179 6.04 -3.29 -7.16
C VAL A 179 7.50 -2.85 -7.38
N GLN A 180 7.79 -1.60 -7.04
CA GLN A 180 9.14 -1.00 -7.09
C GLN A 180 9.86 -1.20 -5.76
N VAL A 181 10.01 -2.46 -5.31
CA VAL A 181 10.62 -2.80 -4.01
C VAL A 181 12.06 -2.29 -3.95
N VAL A 182 12.88 -2.65 -4.93
CA VAL A 182 14.32 -2.34 -4.94
C VAL A 182 14.59 -0.83 -4.88
N PRO A 183 13.95 0.03 -5.71
CA PRO A 183 14.14 1.48 -5.58
C PRO A 183 13.72 2.03 -4.21
N ALA A 184 12.57 1.60 -3.68
CA ALA A 184 12.09 2.10 -2.39
C ALA A 184 13.04 1.75 -1.25
N MET A 185 13.49 0.50 -1.16
CA MET A 185 14.42 0.06 -0.11
C MET A 185 15.77 0.78 -0.20
N ARG A 186 16.28 1.02 -1.41
CA ARG A 186 17.51 1.80 -1.60
C ARG A 186 17.35 3.25 -1.16
N GLU A 187 16.23 3.88 -1.49
CA GLU A 187 15.92 5.25 -1.05
C GLU A 187 15.80 5.34 0.48
N HIS A 188 15.20 4.34 1.13
CA HIS A 188 15.13 4.27 2.60
C HIS A 188 16.51 4.15 3.25
N LEU A 189 17.32 3.21 2.76
CA LEU A 189 18.69 3.01 3.23
C LEU A 189 19.52 4.29 3.15
N GLN A 190 19.35 5.08 2.09
CA GLN A 190 20.09 6.34 1.94
C GLN A 190 19.84 7.30 3.12
N PHE A 191 18.60 7.53 3.54
CA PHE A 191 18.35 8.43 4.68
C PHE A 191 18.61 7.76 6.03
N LEU A 192 18.39 6.45 6.17
CA LEU A 192 18.74 5.70 7.39
C LEU A 192 20.24 5.73 7.67
N GLN A 193 21.08 5.55 6.64
CA GLN A 193 22.53 5.62 6.75
C GLN A 193 23.00 7.04 7.08
N ALA A 194 22.36 8.08 6.52
CA ALA A 194 22.64 9.46 6.88
C ALA A 194 22.30 9.74 8.36
N LEU A 195 21.15 9.26 8.85
CA LEU A 195 20.79 9.34 10.28
C LEU A 195 21.82 8.63 11.16
N ALA A 196 22.25 7.42 10.79
CA ALA A 196 23.25 6.65 11.53
C ALA A 196 24.63 7.34 11.58
N ALA A 197 24.96 8.12 10.54
CA ALA A 197 26.17 8.94 10.47
C ALA A 197 26.05 10.29 11.19
N GLY A 198 24.88 10.65 11.73
CA GLY A 198 24.61 11.96 12.32
C GLY A 198 24.38 13.09 11.30
N ASP A 199 24.27 12.76 10.01
CA ASP A 199 24.00 13.71 8.93
C ASP A 199 22.49 14.01 8.82
N SER A 200 22.01 14.86 9.74
CA SER A 200 20.59 15.22 9.83
C SER A 200 20.08 15.95 8.58
N GLU A 201 20.89 16.86 8.02
CA GLU A 201 20.52 17.61 6.82
C GLU A 201 20.47 16.70 5.59
N GLY A 202 21.46 15.81 5.44
CA GLY A 202 21.48 14.84 4.36
C GLY A 202 20.36 13.82 4.45
N ALA A 203 19.99 13.39 5.66
CA ALA A 203 18.82 12.53 5.89
C ALA A 203 17.52 13.21 5.44
N LEU A 204 17.31 14.46 5.84
CA LEU A 204 16.14 15.25 5.42
C LEU A 204 16.08 15.39 3.89
N ALA A 205 17.18 15.77 3.25
CA ALA A 205 17.23 15.92 1.80
C ALA A 205 16.85 14.62 1.06
N ARG A 206 17.34 13.47 1.54
CA ARG A 206 17.04 12.14 0.99
C ARG A 206 15.60 11.72 1.24
N MET A 207 15.05 12.00 2.42
CA MET A 207 13.63 11.78 2.72
C MET A 207 12.73 12.57 1.75
N MET A 208 13.00 13.87 1.57
CA MET A 208 12.22 14.69 0.65
C MET A 208 12.33 14.20 -0.80
N SER A 209 13.52 13.75 -1.22
CA SER A 209 13.71 13.13 -2.54
C SER A 209 12.91 11.83 -2.68
N HIS A 210 12.93 10.95 -1.68
CA HIS A 210 12.15 9.72 -1.64
C HIS A 210 10.64 9.98 -1.81
N ILE A 211 10.09 10.98 -1.11
CA ILE A 211 8.67 11.33 -1.21
C ILE A 211 8.30 11.77 -2.63
N GLU A 212 9.11 12.61 -3.26
CA GLU A 212 8.88 13.07 -4.63
C GLU A 212 9.07 11.94 -5.67
N LEU A 213 10.09 11.10 -5.54
CA LEU A 213 10.28 9.92 -6.39
C LEU A 213 9.09 8.95 -6.26
N SER A 214 8.60 8.76 -5.04
CA SER A 214 7.39 7.97 -4.79
C SER A 214 6.16 8.57 -5.48
N LYS A 215 6.03 9.90 -5.51
CA LYS A 215 4.94 10.60 -6.22
C LYS A 215 5.01 10.36 -7.71
N HIS A 216 6.21 10.55 -8.29
CA HIS A 216 6.46 10.35 -9.71
C HIS A 216 6.15 8.92 -10.16
N ARG A 217 6.49 7.91 -9.35
CA ARG A 217 6.18 6.51 -9.66
C ARG A 217 4.68 6.26 -9.81
N VAL A 218 3.86 6.81 -8.91
CA VAL A 218 2.39 6.69 -8.99
C VAL A 218 1.85 7.40 -10.23
N LEU A 219 2.28 8.65 -10.46
CA LEU A 219 1.82 9.44 -11.62
C LEU A 219 2.19 8.80 -12.95
N ALA A 220 3.41 8.23 -13.05
CA ALA A 220 3.85 7.50 -14.22
C ALA A 220 3.06 6.20 -14.47
N GLY A 221 2.52 5.60 -13.41
CA GLY A 221 1.56 4.49 -13.50
C GLY A 221 0.26 4.93 -14.20
N MET A 222 -0.27 6.10 -13.84
CA MET A 222 -1.56 6.62 -14.33
C MET A 222 -1.50 7.23 -15.74
N LEU A 223 -0.44 7.98 -16.08
CA LEU A 223 -0.37 8.72 -17.35
C LEU A 223 -0.30 7.83 -18.60
N ARG A 224 0.16 6.58 -18.49
CA ARG A 224 0.22 5.68 -19.65
C ARG A 224 -1.15 5.12 -20.07
N VAL A 225 -2.19 5.32 -19.26
CA VAL A 225 -3.58 4.97 -19.62
C VAL A 225 -4.19 6.03 -20.55
N GLY A 226 -3.79 7.30 -20.42
CA GLY A 226 -4.29 8.39 -21.28
C GLY A 226 -3.81 8.34 -22.75
N GLN A 227 -2.91 7.42 -23.08
CA GLN A 227 -2.31 7.25 -24.42
C GLN A 227 -2.68 5.91 -25.08
N GLY A 228 -3.58 5.12 -24.48
CA GLY A 228 -4.07 3.86 -25.04
C GLY A 228 -5.29 4.05 -25.94
N THR A 229 -5.03 4.12 -27.25
CA THR A 229 -5.88 3.84 -28.43
C THR A 229 -7.34 4.37 -28.43
N PRO A 230 -7.72 5.30 -29.33
CA PRO A 230 -9.13 5.57 -29.62
C PRO A 230 -9.79 4.29 -30.14
N LEU A 231 -10.94 3.91 -29.57
CA LEU A 231 -11.83 2.91 -30.15
C LEU A 231 -12.07 3.28 -31.61
N GLY A 232 -11.44 2.52 -32.52
CA GLY A 232 -11.64 2.65 -33.95
C GLY A 232 -13.10 2.44 -34.27
N ILE A 233 -13.72 3.50 -34.77
CA ILE A 233 -15.00 3.45 -35.47
C ILE A 233 -14.78 2.53 -36.68
N VAL A 234 -15.50 1.42 -36.72
CA VAL A 234 -15.64 0.61 -37.94
C VAL A 234 -16.81 1.20 -38.73
N PRO A 235 -16.62 1.76 -39.93
CA PRO A 235 -17.73 2.06 -40.82
C PRO A 235 -18.13 0.77 -41.55
N GLY A 236 -19.44 0.50 -41.56
CA GLY A 236 -20.06 -0.38 -42.56
C GLY A 236 -20.31 0.33 -43.88
#